data_AF-A0A1I6L4Z7-F1
#
_entry.id   AF-A0A1I6L4Z7-F1
#
_cell.length_a   1.000
_cell.length_b   1.000
_cell.length_c   1.000
_cell.angle_alpha   90.00
_cell.angle_beta   90.00
_cell.angle_gamma   90.00
#
_symmetry.space_group_name_H-M   'P 1'
#
loop_
_entity.id
_entity.type
_entity.pdbx_description
1 polymer ?
#
loop_
_entity_poly.entity_id
_entity_poly.type
_entity_poly.pdbx_seq_one_letter_code
_entity_poly.pdbx_strand_id
1 'polypeptide(L)' 'MSTNTDNHIGWFGWFSLLGFIILGLLAIGESMAALEWPLTVGLTAALAILAGIGAIALWMGNDPTAHDTTADAQRR' A
#
# COMPACT_ATOMS: atom_id res chain seq x y z
N MET A 1 -7.49 -28.30 -11.01
CA MET A 1 -6.29 -27.56 -10.60
C MET A 1 -6.76 -26.20 -10.13
N SER A 2 -6.98 -26.03 -8.83
CA SER A 2 -7.46 -24.77 -8.27
C SER A 2 -6.25 -23.85 -8.12
N THR A 3 -6.14 -22.83 -8.97
CA THR A 3 -5.18 -21.73 -8.80
C THR A 3 -5.73 -20.80 -7.72
N ASN A 4 -5.82 -21.29 -6.49
CA ASN A 4 -6.11 -20.42 -5.35
C ASN A 4 -4.78 -19.78 -4.96
N THR A 5 -4.38 -18.73 -5.69
CA THR A 5 -3.31 -17.86 -5.24
C THR A 5 -3.91 -17.06 -4.09
N ASP A 6 -3.79 -17.61 -2.88
CA ASP A 6 -4.16 -16.90 -1.67
C ASP A 6 -3.15 -15.76 -1.49
N ASN A 7 -3.46 -14.59 -2.07
CA ASN A 7 -2.63 -13.39 -1.98
C ASN A 7 -2.71 -12.85 -0.55
N HIS A 8 -1.99 -13.47 0.37
CA HIS A 8 -1.92 -13.03 1.76
C HIS A 8 -1.08 -11.74 1.83
N ILE A 9 -1.76 -10.59 1.86
CA ILE A 9 -1.12 -9.32 2.25
C ILE A 9 -0.75 -9.40 3.74
N GLY A 10 0.53 -9.22 4.03
CA GLY A 10 1.03 -9.04 5.39
C GLY A 10 0.74 -7.63 5.92
N TRP A 11 1.05 -7.38 7.19
CA TRP A 11 0.77 -6.09 7.82
C TRP A 11 1.49 -4.93 7.10
N PHE A 12 2.64 -5.20 6.48
CA PHE A 12 3.40 -4.21 5.73
C PHE A 12 2.70 -3.81 4.42
N GLY A 13 2.08 -4.75 3.71
CA GLY A 13 1.25 -4.44 2.55
C GLY A 13 0.01 -3.61 2.92
N TRP A 14 -0.64 -3.90 4.05
CA TRP A 14 -1.74 -3.08 4.57
C TRP A 14 -1.29 -1.66 4.94
N PHE A 15 -0.11 -1.53 5.56
CA PHE A 15 0.46 -0.22 5.91
C PHE A 15 0.74 0.61 4.65
N SER A 16 1.35 -0.01 3.63
CA SER A 16 1.61 0.67 2.35
C SER A 16 0.33 1.09 1.64
N LEU A 17 -0.71 0.24 1.69
CA LEU A 17 -2.03 0.55 1.13
C LEU A 17 -2.68 1.76 1.84
N LEU A 18 -2.65 1.79 3.17
CA LEU A 18 -3.16 2.93 3.94
C LEU A 18 -2.36 4.20 3.65
N GLY A 19 -1.03 4.09 3.52
CA GLY A 19 -0.17 5.18 3.10
C GLY A 19 -0.57 5.75 1.73
N PHE A 20 -0.84 4.88 0.75
CA PHE A 20 -1.34 5.29 -0.57
C PHE A 20 -2.66 6.05 -0.49
N ILE A 21 -3.62 5.53 0.28
CA ILE A 21 -4.95 6.14 0.42
C ILE A 21 -4.85 7.52 1.09
N ILE A 22 -4.14 7.60 2.21
CA ILE A 22 -4.02 8.85 2.98
C ILE A 22 -3.27 9.92 2.18
N LEU A 23 -2.13 9.56 1.58
CA LEU A 23 -1.35 10.49 0.76
C LEU A 23 -2.07 10.87 -0.53
N GLY A 24 -2.83 9.95 -1.11
CA GLY A 24 -3.68 10.23 -2.28
C GLY A 24 -4.79 11.24 -1.95
N LEU A 25 -5.50 11.04 -0.83
CA LEU A 25 -6.51 12.00 -0.36
C LEU A 25 -5.89 13.35 -0.03
N LEU A 26 -4.72 13.37 0.60
CA LEU A 26 -4.00 14.60 0.89
C LEU A 26 -3.58 15.31 -0.39
N ALA A 27 -3.03 14.60 -1.39
CA ALA A 27 -2.66 15.18 -2.68
C ALA A 27 -3.86 15.78 -3.42
N ILE A 28 -5.04 15.13 -3.36
CA ILE A 28 -6.28 15.69 -3.88
C ILE A 28 -6.66 16.96 -3.12
N GLY A 29 -6.59 16.96 -1.79
CA GLY A 29 -6.86 18.14 -0.97
C GLY A 29 -5.90 19.30 -1.29
N GLU A 30 -4.60 19.04 -1.37
CA GLU A 30 -3.60 20.05 -1.72
C GLU A 30 -3.79 20.58 -3.15
N SER A 31 -4.27 19.75 -4.10
CA SER A 31 -4.54 20.21 -5.46
C SER A 31 -5.62 21.30 -5.52
N MET A 32 -6.54 21.33 -4.55
CA MET A 32 -7.55 22.39 -4.41
C MET A 32 -6.97 23.69 -3.84
N ALA A 33 -5.80 23.63 -3.19
CA ALA A 33 -5.05 24.76 -2.63
C ALA A 33 -3.72 25.02 -3.38
N ALA A 34 -3.56 24.46 -4.59
CA ALA A 34 -2.28 24.39 -5.30
C ALA A 34 -1.65 25.75 -5.65
N LEU A 35 -2.43 26.83 -5.63
CA LEU A 35 -1.96 28.20 -5.87
C LEU A 35 -1.03 28.70 -4.75
N GLU A 36 -1.13 28.16 -3.54
CA GLU A 36 -0.34 28.61 -2.39
C GLU A 36 0.94 27.77 -2.20
N TRP A 37 0.88 26.45 -2.44
CA TRP A 37 1.98 25.52 -2.17
C TRP A 37 2.17 24.46 -3.28
N PRO A 38 2.52 24.85 -4.52
CA PRO A 38 2.60 23.92 -5.65
C PRO A 38 3.70 22.84 -5.49
N LEU A 39 4.75 23.13 -4.72
CA LEU A 39 5.82 22.18 -4.44
C LEU A 39 5.33 21.02 -3.55
N THR A 40 4.42 21.28 -2.60
CA THR A 40 3.92 20.25 -1.68
C THR A 40 2.98 19.31 -2.40
N VAL A 41 2.10 19.83 -3.27
CA VAL A 41 1.21 19.03 -4.13
C VAL A 41 1.98 17.96 -4.91
N GLY A 42 3.07 18.36 -5.58
CA GLY A 42 3.90 17.45 -6.37
C GLY A 42 4.61 16.40 -5.53
N LEU A 43 5.13 16.79 -4.36
CA LEU A 43 5.80 15.88 -3.43
C LEU A 43 4.83 14.87 -2.82
N THR A 44 3.66 15.32 -2.37
CA THR A 44 2.61 14.47 -1.78
C THR A 44 2.10 13.48 -2.81
N ALA A 45 1.87 13.91 -4.05
CA ALA A 45 1.48 13.01 -5.14
C ALA A 45 2.56 11.96 -5.44
N ALA A 46 3.84 12.35 -5.47
CA ALA A 46 4.94 11.42 -5.68
C ALA A 46 5.05 10.38 -4.55
N LEU A 47 4.90 10.81 -3.29
CA LEU A 47 4.88 9.92 -2.13
C LEU A 47 3.68 8.98 -2.15
N ALA A 48 2.50 9.47 -2.56
CA ALA A 48 1.33 8.63 -2.75
C ALA A 48 1.65 7.53 -3.77
N ILE A 49 2.11 7.87 -4.97
CA ILE A 49 2.46 6.89 -6.01
C ILE A 49 3.45 5.84 -5.49
N LEU A 50 4.50 6.27 -4.78
CA LEU A 50 5.49 5.36 -4.18
C LEU A 50 4.83 4.35 -3.23
N ALA A 51 3.95 4.82 -2.34
CA ALA A 51 3.20 3.96 -1.42
C ALA A 51 2.25 3.01 -2.16
N GLY A 52 1.66 3.45 -3.29
CA GLY A 52 0.83 2.61 -4.15
C GLY A 52 1.62 1.49 -4.82
N ILE A 53 2.80 1.80 -5.36
CA ILE A 53 3.73 0.80 -5.93
C ILE A 53 4.15 -0.20 -4.86
N GLY A 54 4.48 0.28 -3.66
CA GLY A 54 4.78 -0.57 -2.51
C GLY A 54 3.63 -1.52 -2.17
N ALA A 55 2.40 -1.02 -2.11
CA ALA A 55 1.23 -1.84 -1.80
C ALA A 55 1.00 -2.94 -2.85
N ILE A 56 1.15 -2.60 -4.14
CA ILE A 56 1.03 -3.57 -5.24
C ILE A 56 2.13 -4.63 -5.16
N ALA A 57 3.39 -4.21 -4.94
CA ALA A 57 4.52 -5.13 -4.83
C ALA A 57 4.34 -6.13 -3.68
N LEU A 58 3.80 -5.67 -2.55
CA LEU A 58 3.52 -6.49 -1.38
C LEU A 58 2.32 -7.41 -1.59
N TRP A 59 1.27 -6.95 -2.30
CA TRP A 59 0.14 -7.81 -2.69
C TRP A 59 0.54 -8.95 -3.64
N MET A 60 1.56 -8.76 -4.48
CA MET A 60 2.09 -9.81 -5.37
C MET A 60 2.91 -10.88 -4.64
N GLY A 61 2.94 -10.89 -3.30
CA GLY A 61 3.60 -11.92 -2.51
C GLY A 61 5.05 -11.60 -2.13
N ASN A 62 5.53 -10.38 -2.42
CA ASN A 62 6.85 -9.92 -1.95
C ASN A 62 6.79 -9.35 -0.52
N ASP A 63 5.76 -9.68 0.25
CA ASP A 63 5.58 -9.23 1.63
C ASP A 63 6.16 -10.25 2.62
N PRO A 64 7.33 -9.97 3.23
CA PRO A 64 7.95 -10.89 4.20
C PRO A 64 7.19 -10.97 5.53
N THR A 65 6.12 -10.17 5.71
CA THR A 65 5.30 -10.12 6.91
C THR A 65 3.97 -10.86 6.77
N ALA A 66 3.71 -11.45 5.60
CA ALA A 66 2.61 -12.37 5.40
C ALA A 66 2.93 -13.67 6.17
N HIS A 67 2.29 -13.85 7.32
CA HIS A 67 2.28 -15.16 7.98
C HIS A 67 1.29 -16.06 7.25
N ASP A 68 1.80 -17.14 6.64
CA ASP A 68 0.99 -18.24 6.17
C ASP A 68 0.18 -18.78 7.35
N THR A 69 -1.09 -18.40 7.43
CA THR A 69 -1.99 -18.82 8.52
C THR A 69 -2.15 -20.35 8.53
N THR A 70 -1.87 -20.99 7.40
CA THR A 70 -1.79 -22.44 7.22
C THR A 70 -0.61 -23.09 7.96
N ALA A 71 0.54 -22.42 8.09
CA ALA A 71 1.70 -22.93 8.82
C ALA A 71 1.48 -22.92 10.35
N ASP A 72 0.70 -21.96 10.86
CA ASP A 72 0.37 -21.88 12.28
C ASP A 72 -0.76 -22.85 12.69
N ALA A 73 -1.69 -23.15 11.78
CA ALA A 73 -2.72 -24.17 12.00
C ALA A 73 -2.14 -25.59 12.07
N GLN A 74 -1.01 -25.84 11.41
CA GLN A 74 -0.34 -27.15 11.40
C GLN A 74 0.57 -27.40 12.62
N ARG A 75 0.78 -26.39 13.49
CA ARG A 75 1.52 -26.49 14.77
C ARG A 75 0.61 -26.64 16.00
N ARG A 76 -0.71 -26.58 15.85
CA ARG A 76 -1.68 -26.83 16.91
C ARG A 76 -2.32 -28.22 16.75
#